data_AF-A0A524HLZ6-F1
#
_entry.id   AF-A0A524HLZ6-F1
#
_cell.length_a   1.000
_cell.length_b   1.000
_cell.length_c   1.000
_cell.angle_alpha   90.00
_cell.angle_beta   90.00
_cell.angle_gamma   90.00
#
_symmetry.space_group_name_H-M   'P 1'
#
loop_
_entity.id
_entity.type
_entity.pdbx_description
1 polymer ?
#
loop_
_entity_poly.entity_id
_entity_poly.type
_entity_poly.pdbx_seq_one_letter_code
_entity_poly.pdbx_strand_id
1 'polypeptide(L)'
;MSYYGAGKYLRVDKQPEYVVLPRDGISFDNRALLNEHGYEETFRAKTLVVYRGAGTPARAWDSEAAARVGATGGALAGGNGLSSTGDVQLASELLARSITAGVTGRVIYVDGCYGVTPSGLDILNRNGNKVNLYRQGFQFNRDRLFQSGLLIMQYAVGRPEPTEAEYEIIRRYVANGGRLLLMCPAWVWPAYDKKPLHQLPYRRIAEQFELEMEAGYVNAPLTIEHADFGVEGADELLRGAFSAIDYQPQSGAFPIVVGNSGNAGSVAAQKGNARIIVWGQNNLLSSEAAGRPGAVEFVGKAVNWLLAPPVGGGVDGTAEDRPFGEDNEGQTHDAPLKARSM
;
A
#
# COMPACT_ATOMS: atom_id res chain seq x y z
N MET A 1 9.29 -33.84 28.60
CA MET A 1 10.70 -33.96 28.18
C MET A 1 11.04 -32.69 27.43
N SER A 2 12.04 -31.96 27.90
CA SER A 2 12.31 -30.55 27.58
C SER A 2 12.86 -30.35 26.16
N TYR A 3 12.46 -29.24 25.53
CA TYR A 3 12.98 -28.76 24.25
C TYR A 3 14.29 -27.98 24.44
N TYR A 4 15.32 -28.32 23.66
CA TYR A 4 16.43 -27.43 23.29
C TYR A 4 16.66 -27.56 21.77
N GLY A 5 16.85 -26.43 21.11
CA GLY A 5 16.94 -26.30 19.65
C GLY A 5 18.34 -26.51 19.07
N ALA A 6 18.39 -26.53 17.75
CA ALA A 6 19.48 -26.10 16.84
C ALA A 6 19.21 -26.71 15.46
N GLY A 7 19.50 -25.94 14.40
CA GLY A 7 19.13 -26.25 13.02
C GLY A 7 19.59 -27.61 12.50
N LYS A 8 18.87 -28.11 11.49
CA LYS A 8 19.31 -29.25 10.68
C LYS A 8 19.05 -28.96 9.20
N TYR A 9 20.14 -28.88 8.44
CA TYR A 9 20.14 -29.17 7.02
C TYR A 9 20.02 -30.69 6.85
N LEU A 10 19.15 -31.14 5.94
CA LEU A 10 19.03 -32.54 5.55
C LEU A 10 20.03 -32.80 4.41
N ARG A 11 21.10 -33.54 4.72
CA ARG A 11 21.93 -34.16 3.68
C ARG A 11 21.18 -35.41 3.20
N VAL A 12 20.83 -35.45 1.91
CA VAL A 12 20.13 -36.58 1.30
C VAL A 12 21.09 -37.27 0.34
N ASP A 13 21.56 -38.46 0.70
CA ASP A 13 22.59 -39.21 -0.04
C ASP A 13 22.02 -40.10 -1.17
N LYS A 14 20.74 -39.95 -1.56
CA LYS A 14 20.13 -40.68 -2.70
C LYS A 14 19.11 -39.78 -3.41
N GLN A 15 19.06 -39.83 -4.75
CA GLN A 15 18.10 -39.07 -5.55
C GLN A 15 16.66 -39.38 -5.09
N PRO A 16 15.85 -38.37 -4.72
CA PRO A 16 14.48 -38.61 -4.29
C PRO A 16 13.61 -38.97 -5.50
N GLU A 17 12.83 -40.04 -5.38
CA GLU A 17 11.88 -40.48 -6.42
C GLU A 17 10.66 -39.53 -6.58
N TYR A 18 10.48 -38.57 -5.67
CA TYR A 18 9.34 -37.65 -5.66
C TYR A 18 9.76 -36.25 -5.21
N VAL A 19 9.21 -35.22 -5.87
CA VAL A 19 9.31 -33.82 -5.46
C VAL A 19 7.93 -33.37 -4.97
N VAL A 20 7.85 -32.84 -3.77
CA VAL A 20 6.60 -32.33 -3.16
C VAL A 20 6.62 -30.80 -3.28
N LEU A 21 5.64 -30.22 -4.00
CA LEU A 21 5.48 -28.78 -4.12
C LEU A 21 4.20 -28.30 -3.41
N PRO A 22 4.26 -27.25 -2.58
CA PRO A 22 3.07 -26.59 -2.03
C PRO A 22 2.33 -25.81 -3.13
N ARG A 23 0.99 -25.85 -3.09
CA ARG A 23 0.08 -25.42 -4.18
C ARG A 23 -0.13 -23.90 -4.31
N ASP A 24 0.70 -23.08 -3.68
CA ASP A 24 0.47 -21.64 -3.67
C ASP A 24 1.25 -20.96 -4.80
N GLY A 25 0.71 -21.04 -6.01
CA GLY A 25 0.82 -20.01 -7.06
C GLY A 25 2.20 -19.44 -7.44
N ILE A 26 3.32 -20.11 -7.11
CA ILE A 26 4.65 -19.69 -7.52
C ILE A 26 4.98 -20.38 -8.85
N SER A 27 5.13 -19.57 -9.91
CA SER A 27 5.86 -19.99 -11.10
C SER A 27 7.32 -20.18 -10.70
N PHE A 28 7.79 -21.43 -10.65
CA PHE A 28 9.20 -21.75 -10.43
C PHE A 28 9.88 -21.89 -11.78
N ASP A 29 10.98 -21.15 -12.00
CA ASP A 29 11.93 -21.50 -13.04
C ASP A 29 12.80 -22.67 -12.52
N ASN A 30 12.40 -23.88 -12.88
CA ASN A 30 13.05 -25.12 -12.45
C ASN A 30 14.54 -25.18 -12.80
N ARG A 31 15.05 -24.35 -13.75
CA ARG A 31 16.47 -24.37 -14.13
C ARG A 31 17.39 -23.76 -13.08
N ALA A 32 16.96 -22.73 -12.36
CA ALA A 32 17.81 -22.03 -11.40
C ALA A 32 18.17 -22.93 -10.20
N LEU A 33 17.19 -23.64 -9.65
CA LEU A 33 17.34 -24.53 -8.50
C LEU A 33 18.15 -25.81 -8.83
N LEU A 34 18.04 -26.32 -10.06
CA LEU A 34 18.80 -27.50 -10.49
C LEU A 34 20.28 -27.17 -10.73
N ASN A 35 20.58 -25.99 -11.28
CA ASN A 35 21.95 -25.54 -11.50
C ASN A 35 22.68 -25.19 -10.20
N GLU A 36 21.99 -24.58 -9.22
CA GLU A 36 22.58 -24.19 -7.93
C GLU A 36 23.01 -25.40 -7.08
N HIS A 37 22.51 -26.59 -7.41
CA HIS A 37 22.85 -27.85 -6.73
C HIS A 37 23.58 -28.87 -7.62
N GLY A 38 24.05 -28.46 -8.80
CA GLY A 38 24.93 -29.27 -9.64
C GLY A 38 24.25 -30.47 -10.34
N TYR A 39 22.94 -30.41 -10.57
CA TYR A 39 22.23 -31.44 -11.32
C TYR A 39 22.25 -31.10 -12.81
N GLU A 40 23.17 -31.72 -13.55
CA GLU A 40 23.18 -31.64 -15.02
C GLU A 40 21.92 -32.28 -15.63
N GLU A 41 21.53 -31.70 -16.76
CA GLU A 41 20.34 -31.97 -17.56
C GLU A 41 19.89 -33.44 -17.61
N THR A 42 18.87 -33.80 -16.83
CA THR A 42 17.70 -34.63 -17.22
C THR A 42 16.97 -35.15 -15.97
N PHE A 43 16.17 -34.31 -15.33
CA PHE A 43 15.19 -34.80 -14.36
C PHE A 43 13.93 -35.27 -15.10
N ARG A 44 13.77 -36.59 -15.30
CA ARG A 44 12.49 -37.19 -15.72
C ARG A 44 11.75 -37.68 -14.49
N ALA A 45 10.93 -36.81 -13.88
CA ALA A 45 10.00 -37.25 -12.85
C ALA A 45 8.98 -38.22 -13.47
N LYS A 46 8.90 -39.46 -12.96
CA LYS A 46 7.91 -40.44 -13.45
C LYS A 46 6.49 -40.10 -12.98
N THR A 47 6.34 -39.42 -11.84
CA THR A 47 5.03 -39.09 -11.27
C THR A 47 5.10 -37.80 -10.45
N LEU A 48 4.23 -36.83 -10.75
CA LEU A 48 4.03 -35.63 -9.93
C LEU A 48 2.85 -35.88 -8.98
N VAL A 49 3.07 -35.78 -7.68
CA VAL A 49 2.01 -35.94 -6.67
C VAL A 49 1.80 -34.60 -5.95
N VAL A 50 0.62 -34.00 -6.13
CA VAL A 50 0.22 -32.74 -5.50
C VAL A 50 -0.67 -33.05 -4.30
N TYR A 51 -0.26 -32.63 -3.10
CA TYR A 51 -1.08 -32.76 -1.89
C TYR A 51 -2.01 -31.54 -1.75
N ARG A 52 -3.30 -31.79 -1.49
CA ARG A 52 -4.15 -30.83 -0.75
C ARG A 52 -3.88 -31.05 0.74
N GLY A 53 -3.81 -29.98 1.52
CA GLY A 53 -3.41 -30.02 2.93
C GLY A 53 -4.15 -31.05 3.79
N ALA A 54 -3.48 -31.39 4.90
CA ALA A 54 -3.89 -32.28 6.00
C ALA A 54 -4.58 -33.60 5.59
N GLY A 55 -3.76 -34.56 5.14
CA GLY A 55 -3.97 -35.97 5.51
C GLY A 55 -4.85 -36.84 4.61
N THR A 56 -5.12 -36.49 3.35
CA THR A 56 -5.76 -37.45 2.43
C THR A 56 -5.19 -37.35 1.02
N PRO A 57 -4.60 -38.41 0.44
CA PRO A 57 -4.14 -38.39 -0.94
C PRO A 57 -5.35 -38.33 -1.89
N ALA A 58 -5.38 -37.32 -2.76
CA ALA A 58 -6.29 -37.30 -3.90
C ALA A 58 -5.84 -38.37 -4.91
N ARG A 59 -6.79 -39.14 -5.44
CA ARG A 59 -6.59 -40.26 -6.39
C ARG A 59 -5.50 -39.97 -7.43
N ALA A 60 -4.61 -40.95 -7.63
CA ALA A 60 -3.66 -40.97 -8.72
C ALA A 60 -4.39 -40.82 -10.06
N TRP A 61 -3.99 -39.81 -10.84
CA TRP A 61 -4.32 -39.73 -12.25
C TRP A 61 -3.36 -40.65 -13.00
N ASP A 62 -3.89 -41.71 -13.60
CA ASP A 62 -3.11 -42.65 -14.40
C ASP A 62 -2.47 -41.95 -15.59
N SER A 63 -1.15 -42.11 -15.72
CA SER A 63 -0.28 -41.53 -16.74
C SER A 63 -0.47 -42.10 -18.15
N GLU A 64 -1.51 -42.89 -18.41
CA GLU A 64 -1.82 -43.44 -19.74
C GLU A 64 -2.61 -42.48 -20.65
N ALA A 65 -3.22 -41.43 -20.09
CA ALA A 65 -3.94 -40.43 -20.89
C ALA A 65 -3.01 -39.43 -21.62
N ALA A 66 -1.76 -39.26 -21.16
CA ALA A 66 -0.81 -38.32 -21.76
C ALA A 66 -0.06 -38.88 -22.99
N ALA A 67 -0.11 -40.19 -23.23
CA ALA A 67 0.62 -40.84 -24.32
C ALA A 67 -0.17 -40.95 -25.64
N ARG A 68 -1.41 -40.44 -25.71
CA ARG A 68 -2.25 -40.47 -26.94
C ARG A 68 -2.45 -39.12 -27.65
N VAL A 69 -1.77 -38.06 -27.24
CA VAL A 69 -1.83 -36.75 -27.95
C VAL A 69 -0.59 -36.51 -28.84
N GLY A 70 0.20 -37.56 -29.08
CA GLY A 70 1.41 -37.53 -29.90
C GLY A 70 1.26 -38.26 -31.24
N ALA A 71 0.15 -38.08 -31.98
CA ALA A 71 0.08 -38.40 -33.41
C ALA A 71 -1.31 -38.09 -33.97
N THR A 72 -1.50 -36.87 -34.49
CA THR A 72 -2.18 -36.60 -35.78
C THR A 72 -2.17 -35.09 -36.00
N GLY A 73 -1.52 -34.66 -37.08
CA GLY A 73 -1.71 -33.32 -37.62
C GLY A 73 -3.15 -33.14 -38.05
N GLY A 74 -3.74 -32.01 -37.65
CA GLY A 74 -5.10 -31.65 -38.00
C GLY A 74 -5.44 -30.31 -37.34
N ALA A 75 -5.56 -29.28 -38.16
CA ALA A 75 -5.99 -27.96 -37.75
C ALA A 75 -7.33 -28.04 -36.99
N LEU A 76 -7.33 -27.59 -35.73
CA LEU A 76 -8.53 -27.18 -35.03
C LEU A 76 -8.24 -25.83 -34.37
N ALA A 77 -8.62 -24.79 -35.11
CA ALA A 77 -8.95 -23.49 -34.54
C ALA A 77 -10.16 -23.67 -33.61
N GLY A 78 -10.08 -23.14 -32.38
CA GLY A 78 -11.21 -23.15 -31.43
C GLY A 78 -10.78 -23.46 -30.01
N GLY A 79 -10.04 -22.55 -29.37
CA GLY A 79 -9.75 -22.60 -27.94
C GLY A 79 -10.26 -21.33 -27.27
N ASN A 80 -11.31 -21.46 -26.47
CA ASN A 80 -12.04 -20.42 -25.76
C ASN A 80 -11.14 -19.40 -25.03
N GLY A 81 -11.08 -18.18 -25.56
CA GLY A 81 -10.47 -17.00 -24.92
C GLY A 81 -11.42 -16.24 -24.00
N LEU A 82 -12.13 -16.94 -23.11
CA LEU A 82 -13.12 -16.35 -22.18
C LEU A 82 -12.92 -16.93 -20.77
N SER A 83 -12.01 -16.35 -19.96
CA SER A 83 -12.08 -16.40 -18.48
C SER A 83 -11.08 -15.50 -17.73
N SER A 84 -10.10 -14.87 -18.39
CA SER A 84 -9.07 -14.10 -17.65
C SER A 84 -9.56 -12.77 -17.05
N THR A 85 -10.56 -12.12 -17.64
CA THR A 85 -11.08 -10.83 -17.15
C THR A 85 -12.01 -10.98 -15.95
N GLY A 86 -12.86 -12.01 -15.92
CA GLY A 86 -13.80 -12.24 -14.82
C GLY A 86 -13.10 -12.63 -13.51
N ASP A 87 -12.07 -13.48 -13.58
CA ASP A 87 -11.32 -13.92 -12.40
C ASP A 87 -10.51 -12.79 -11.77
N VAL A 88 -9.93 -11.91 -12.60
CA VAL A 88 -9.17 -10.74 -12.14
C VAL A 88 -10.10 -9.72 -11.47
N GLN A 89 -11.29 -9.48 -12.05
CA GLN A 89 -12.27 -8.58 -11.48
C GLN A 89 -12.79 -9.09 -10.12
N LEU A 90 -13.12 -10.38 -10.03
CA LEU A 90 -13.57 -11.00 -8.78
C LEU A 90 -12.48 -10.93 -7.69
N ALA A 91 -11.21 -11.17 -8.04
CA ALA A 91 -10.10 -11.06 -7.10
C ALA A 91 -9.93 -9.63 -6.57
N SER A 92 -10.09 -8.62 -7.44
CA SER A 92 -10.07 -7.21 -7.05
C SER A 92 -11.24 -6.86 -6.13
N GLU A 93 -12.45 -7.32 -6.44
CA GLU A 93 -13.62 -7.08 -5.58
C GLU A 93 -13.49 -7.73 -4.18
N LEU A 94 -12.92 -8.93 -4.10
CA LEU A 94 -12.66 -9.58 -2.82
C LEU A 94 -11.60 -8.82 -2.02
N LEU A 95 -10.56 -8.33 -2.69
CA LEU A 95 -9.54 -7.51 -2.05
C LEU A 95 -10.11 -6.17 -1.55
N ALA A 96 -10.87 -5.46 -2.38
CA ALA A 96 -11.53 -4.22 -1.99
C ALA A 96 -12.47 -4.41 -0.79
N ARG A 97 -13.22 -5.53 -0.74
CA ARG A 97 -14.04 -5.91 0.41
C ARG A 97 -13.21 -6.15 1.67
N SER A 98 -12.09 -6.86 1.55
CA SER A 98 -11.16 -7.11 2.67
C SER A 98 -10.59 -5.80 3.24
N ILE A 99 -10.12 -4.90 2.37
CA ILE A 99 -9.58 -3.60 2.78
C ILE A 99 -10.68 -2.75 3.42
N THR A 100 -11.89 -2.73 2.84
CA THR A 100 -13.04 -2.00 3.41
C THR A 100 -13.42 -2.53 4.79
N ALA A 101 -13.39 -3.85 5.00
CA ALA A 101 -13.58 -4.44 6.32
C ALA A 101 -12.47 -4.01 7.30
N GLY A 102 -11.22 -3.91 6.83
CA GLY A 102 -10.10 -3.34 7.58
C GLY A 102 -10.31 -1.87 7.96
N VAL A 103 -10.85 -1.05 7.05
CA VAL A 103 -11.20 0.37 7.31
C VAL A 103 -12.28 0.46 8.39
N THR A 104 -13.40 -0.25 8.21
CA THR A 104 -14.51 -0.28 9.18
C THR A 104 -14.06 -0.84 10.53
N GLY A 105 -13.21 -1.87 10.52
CA GLY A 105 -12.61 -2.46 11.70
C GLY A 105 -11.44 -1.67 12.30
N ARG A 106 -11.09 -0.52 11.68
CA ARG A 106 -10.01 0.38 12.05
C ARG A 106 -8.67 -0.33 12.28
N VAL A 107 -8.35 -1.27 11.41
CA VAL A 107 -7.14 -2.08 11.47
C VAL A 107 -5.98 -1.31 10.84
N ILE A 108 -4.95 -1.04 11.62
CA ILE A 108 -3.76 -0.29 11.23
C ILE A 108 -2.57 -1.25 11.14
N TYR A 109 -1.95 -1.31 9.97
CA TYR A 109 -0.68 -1.98 9.71
C TYR A 109 0.43 -0.96 9.88
N VAL A 110 1.36 -1.20 10.82
CA VAL A 110 2.58 -0.41 10.98
C VAL A 110 3.75 -1.21 10.41
N ASP A 111 4.41 -0.64 9.41
CA ASP A 111 5.60 -1.24 8.83
C ASP A 111 6.85 -0.95 9.67
N GLY A 112 7.52 -2.02 10.10
CA GLY A 112 8.82 -1.99 10.76
C GLY A 112 9.91 -2.69 9.96
N CYS A 113 9.64 -3.07 8.70
CA CYS A 113 10.63 -3.67 7.80
C CYS A 113 11.34 -2.58 6.97
N TYR A 114 10.60 -1.86 6.13
CA TYR A 114 11.09 -0.77 5.26
C TYR A 114 11.06 0.59 5.98
N GLY A 115 10.18 0.72 6.98
CA GLY A 115 10.17 1.80 7.94
C GLY A 115 10.76 1.42 9.30
N VAL A 116 10.65 2.36 10.24
CA VAL A 116 10.90 2.15 11.67
C VAL A 116 9.58 2.22 12.44
N THR A 117 9.49 1.47 13.53
CA THR A 117 8.40 1.62 14.50
C THR A 117 8.40 3.04 15.08
N PRO A 118 7.31 3.82 14.92
CA PRO A 118 7.20 5.12 15.58
C PRO A 118 7.30 4.99 17.10
N SER A 119 7.94 5.93 17.77
CA SER A 119 8.12 5.85 19.23
C SER A 119 6.85 6.17 20.03
N GLY A 120 5.90 6.90 19.44
CA GLY A 120 4.64 7.32 20.03
C GLY A 120 3.44 6.51 19.59
N LEU A 121 3.60 5.23 19.23
CA LEU A 121 2.52 4.39 18.70
C LEU A 121 1.27 4.31 19.57
N ASP A 122 1.38 4.49 20.89
CA ASP A 122 0.23 4.45 21.81
C ASP A 122 -0.84 5.50 21.48
N ILE A 123 -0.46 6.60 20.81
CA ILE A 123 -1.42 7.60 20.34
C ILE A 123 -2.42 7.01 19.33
N LEU A 124 -1.99 6.00 18.58
CA LEU A 124 -2.81 5.32 17.59
C LEU A 124 -3.76 4.32 18.22
N ASN A 125 -3.54 3.82 19.44
CA ASN A 125 -4.43 2.85 20.11
C ASN A 125 -5.75 3.48 20.63
N ARG A 126 -6.00 4.76 20.31
CA ARG A 126 -7.21 5.50 20.65
C ARG A 126 -8.31 5.26 19.60
N ASN A 127 -9.53 5.71 19.89
CA ASN A 127 -10.67 5.69 18.95
C ASN A 127 -10.97 4.30 18.34
N GLY A 128 -10.75 3.23 19.10
CA GLY A 128 -11.05 1.86 18.67
C GLY A 128 -10.14 1.30 17.58
N ASN A 129 -9.01 1.95 17.29
CA ASN A 129 -8.03 1.48 16.34
C ASN A 129 -7.36 0.18 16.83
N LYS A 130 -7.07 -0.73 15.89
CA LYS A 130 -6.33 -1.98 16.14
C LYS A 130 -4.97 -1.91 15.45
N VAL A 131 -3.94 -1.56 16.21
CA VAL A 131 -2.59 -1.33 15.69
C VAL A 131 -1.79 -2.63 15.71
N ASN A 132 -1.27 -3.04 14.56
CA ASN A 132 -0.43 -4.23 14.41
C ASN A 132 0.90 -3.86 13.78
N LEU A 133 2.00 -4.22 14.44
CA LEU A 133 3.36 -3.99 13.96
C LEU A 133 3.89 -5.24 13.26
N TYR A 134 4.49 -5.05 12.07
CA TYR A 134 5.09 -6.13 11.31
C TYR A 134 6.54 -5.81 10.94
N ARG A 135 7.43 -6.79 11.09
CA ARG A 135 8.89 -6.62 10.88
C ARG A 135 9.43 -7.37 9.67
N GLN A 136 8.57 -8.09 8.96
CA GLN A 136 8.92 -8.77 7.71
C GLN A 136 8.31 -8.00 6.54
N GLY A 137 8.90 -8.16 5.36
CA GLY A 137 8.46 -7.48 4.15
C GLY A 137 7.00 -7.77 3.78
N PHE A 138 6.46 -6.97 2.86
CA PHE A 138 5.05 -7.03 2.46
C PHE A 138 4.70 -8.35 1.79
N GLN A 139 5.67 -9.04 1.17
CA GLN A 139 5.45 -10.37 0.61
C GLN A 139 5.03 -11.39 1.67
N PHE A 140 5.61 -11.33 2.87
CA PHE A 140 5.31 -12.24 3.98
C PHE A 140 4.04 -11.85 4.75
N ASN A 141 3.71 -10.57 4.76
CA ASN A 141 2.55 -10.04 5.47
C ASN A 141 1.42 -9.59 4.53
N ARG A 142 1.40 -10.08 3.28
CA ARG A 142 0.48 -9.62 2.23
C ARG A 142 -0.97 -9.65 2.68
N ASP A 143 -1.41 -10.79 3.18
CA ASP A 143 -2.81 -10.98 3.58
C ASP A 143 -3.17 -10.09 4.76
N ARG A 144 -2.22 -9.81 5.66
CA ARG A 144 -2.41 -8.90 6.80
C ARG A 144 -2.51 -7.44 6.35
N LEU A 145 -1.70 -7.03 5.37
CA LEU A 145 -1.80 -5.71 4.75
C LEU A 145 -3.17 -5.55 4.08
N PHE A 146 -3.62 -6.56 3.32
CA PHE A 146 -4.92 -6.54 2.64
C PHE A 146 -6.13 -6.64 3.57
N GLN A 147 -5.94 -7.11 4.80
CA GLN A 147 -6.94 -7.06 5.88
C GLN A 147 -6.87 -5.76 6.71
N SER A 148 -5.88 -4.91 6.44
CA SER A 148 -5.74 -3.61 7.11
C SER A 148 -6.45 -2.51 6.33
N GLY A 149 -7.03 -1.56 7.07
CA GLY A 149 -7.60 -0.36 6.50
C GLY A 149 -6.57 0.74 6.24
N LEU A 150 -5.46 0.75 7.00
CA LEU A 150 -4.42 1.77 6.91
C LEU A 150 -3.02 1.17 7.06
N LEU A 151 -2.13 1.49 6.12
CA LEU A 151 -0.69 1.28 6.18
C LEU A 151 0.02 2.55 6.69
N ILE A 152 0.83 2.43 7.73
CA ILE A 152 1.71 3.48 8.24
C ILE A 152 3.16 3.10 8.01
N MET A 153 3.93 4.00 7.40
CA MET A 153 5.37 3.84 7.19
C MET A 153 6.10 5.07 7.71
N GLN A 154 7.14 4.86 8.53
CA GLN A 154 8.03 5.93 8.99
C GLN A 154 9.44 5.70 8.47
N TYR A 155 9.98 6.66 7.74
CA TYR A 155 11.32 6.55 7.20
C TYR A 155 12.39 6.51 8.29
N ALA A 156 13.44 5.73 8.05
CA ALA A 156 14.69 5.76 8.82
C ALA A 156 15.86 5.42 7.89
N VAL A 157 17.02 6.01 8.19
CA VAL A 157 18.27 5.78 7.47
C VAL A 157 18.69 4.31 7.56
N GLY A 158 19.25 3.77 6.47
CA GLY A 158 19.80 2.41 6.45
C GLY A 158 18.76 1.28 6.48
N ARG A 159 17.47 1.59 6.26
CA ARG A 159 16.44 0.57 6.08
C ARG A 159 16.56 -0.11 4.72
N PRO A 160 16.16 -1.39 4.59
CA PRO A 160 16.05 -2.03 3.29
C PRO A 160 15.03 -1.28 2.41
N GLU A 161 15.09 -1.55 1.11
CA GLU A 161 14.14 -1.01 0.14
C GLU A 161 13.17 -2.12 -0.31
N PRO A 162 11.88 -1.80 -0.56
CA PRO A 162 10.96 -2.76 -1.14
C PRO A 162 11.44 -3.25 -2.50
N THR A 163 11.26 -4.53 -2.76
CA THR A 163 11.47 -5.09 -4.11
C THR A 163 10.36 -4.65 -5.07
N GLU A 164 10.56 -4.82 -6.38
CA GLU A 164 9.51 -4.56 -7.39
C GLU A 164 8.22 -5.35 -7.11
N ALA A 165 8.35 -6.60 -6.66
CA ALA A 165 7.22 -7.43 -6.29
C ALA A 165 6.42 -6.84 -5.10
N GLU A 166 7.10 -6.16 -4.18
CA GLU A 166 6.46 -5.53 -3.03
C GLU A 166 5.85 -4.17 -3.36
N TYR A 167 6.46 -3.40 -4.27
CA TYR A 167 5.79 -2.23 -4.84
C TYR A 167 4.49 -2.62 -5.55
N GLU A 168 4.44 -3.76 -6.23
CA GLU A 168 3.21 -4.27 -6.83
C GLU A 168 2.16 -4.64 -5.76
N ILE A 169 2.56 -5.18 -4.61
CA ILE A 169 1.65 -5.42 -3.48
C ILE A 169 1.06 -4.08 -2.98
N ILE A 170 1.88 -3.05 -2.80
CA ILE A 170 1.41 -1.72 -2.38
C ILE A 170 0.49 -1.11 -3.45
N ARG A 171 0.85 -1.23 -4.74
CA ARG A 171 0.02 -0.73 -5.85
C ARG A 171 -1.36 -1.39 -5.85
N ARG A 172 -1.42 -2.71 -5.64
CA ARG A 172 -2.70 -3.43 -5.49
C ARG A 172 -3.47 -2.99 -4.27
N TYR A 173 -2.79 -2.77 -3.14
CA TYR A 173 -3.41 -2.23 -1.94
C TYR A 173 -4.08 -0.88 -2.24
N VAL A 174 -3.35 0.07 -2.84
CA VAL A 174 -3.85 1.38 -3.26
C VAL A 174 -5.01 1.24 -4.25
N ALA A 175 -4.85 0.49 -5.34
CA ALA A 175 -5.87 0.32 -6.37
C ALA A 175 -7.20 -0.23 -5.83
N ASN A 176 -7.17 -0.96 -4.71
CA ASN A 176 -8.35 -1.55 -4.06
C ASN A 176 -8.83 -0.73 -2.85
N GLY A 177 -8.42 0.54 -2.74
CA GLY A 177 -8.86 1.43 -1.68
C GLY A 177 -8.02 1.34 -0.41
N GLY A 178 -6.75 0.99 -0.49
CA GLY A 178 -5.83 1.09 0.64
C GLY A 178 -5.68 2.53 1.14
N ARG A 179 -5.37 2.71 2.43
CA ARG A 179 -5.08 4.02 3.03
C ARG A 179 -3.64 4.07 3.49
N LEU A 180 -2.98 5.22 3.34
CA LEU A 180 -1.55 5.34 3.65
C LEU A 180 -1.26 6.58 4.50
N LEU A 181 -0.41 6.42 5.50
CA LEU A 181 0.29 7.51 6.18
C LEU A 181 1.79 7.31 5.97
N LEU A 182 2.39 8.19 5.18
CA LEU A 182 3.82 8.18 4.90
C LEU A 182 4.48 9.31 5.68
N MET A 183 5.36 8.97 6.62
CA MET A 183 6.16 9.94 7.37
C MET A 183 7.60 9.85 6.86
N CYS A 184 8.04 10.89 6.16
CA CYS A 184 9.36 10.87 5.52
C CYS A 184 9.93 12.29 5.35
N PRO A 185 11.00 12.63 6.09
CA PRO A 185 11.85 13.77 5.75
C PRO A 185 12.72 13.41 4.54
N ALA A 186 12.17 13.57 3.34
CA ALA A 186 12.80 13.16 2.09
C ALA A 186 14.20 13.77 1.86
N TRP A 187 14.50 14.93 2.44
CA TRP A 187 15.84 15.55 2.41
C TRP A 187 16.93 14.67 3.06
N VAL A 188 16.56 13.79 4.00
CA VAL A 188 17.49 12.88 4.69
C VAL A 188 18.05 11.83 3.72
N TRP A 189 17.28 11.43 2.72
CA TRP A 189 17.67 10.39 1.76
C TRP A 189 18.93 10.75 0.95
N PRO A 190 18.98 11.87 0.21
CA PRO A 190 20.22 12.28 -0.46
C PRO A 190 21.30 12.71 0.53
N ALA A 191 20.93 13.29 1.69
CA ALA A 191 21.89 13.80 2.66
C ALA A 191 22.65 12.69 3.40
N TYR A 192 21.99 11.59 3.77
CA TYR A 192 22.55 10.54 4.63
C TYR A 192 22.65 9.17 3.95
N ASP A 193 21.63 8.73 3.21
CA ASP A 193 21.71 7.48 2.44
C ASP A 193 22.49 7.65 1.13
N LYS A 194 22.79 8.89 0.72
CA LYS A 194 23.56 9.24 -0.50
C LYS A 194 22.96 8.67 -1.78
N LYS A 195 21.63 8.55 -1.81
CA LYS A 195 20.87 8.03 -2.94
C LYS A 195 20.07 9.14 -3.61
N PRO A 196 19.83 9.04 -4.93
CA PRO A 196 19.03 10.02 -5.63
C PRO A 196 17.55 9.92 -5.20
N LEU A 197 16.87 11.07 -5.20
CA LEU A 197 15.52 11.18 -4.65
C LEU A 197 14.48 10.32 -5.37
N HIS A 198 14.63 10.10 -6.69
CA HIS A 198 13.73 9.24 -7.47
C HIS A 198 13.77 7.76 -7.06
N GLN A 199 14.77 7.34 -6.27
CA GLN A 199 14.85 5.99 -5.69
C GLN A 199 14.22 5.89 -4.30
N LEU A 200 13.77 6.99 -3.71
CA LEU A 200 13.14 7.00 -2.39
C LEU A 200 11.82 6.22 -2.44
N PRO A 201 11.64 5.14 -1.65
CA PRO A 201 10.41 4.34 -1.68
C PRO A 201 9.14 5.14 -1.40
N TYR A 202 9.23 6.09 -0.46
CA TYR A 202 8.13 6.94 -0.04
C TYR A 202 7.65 7.85 -1.17
N ARG A 203 8.59 8.40 -1.96
CA ARG A 203 8.28 9.21 -3.14
C ARG A 203 7.56 8.37 -4.19
N ARG A 204 8.10 7.19 -4.52
CA ARG A 204 7.49 6.29 -5.51
C ARG A 204 6.07 5.85 -5.16
N ILE A 205 5.77 5.71 -3.86
CA ILE A 205 4.40 5.43 -3.40
C ILE A 205 3.52 6.69 -3.53
N ALA A 206 4.02 7.85 -3.11
CA ALA A 206 3.31 9.13 -3.20
C ALA A 206 2.93 9.51 -4.64
N GLU A 207 3.79 9.22 -5.62
CA GLU A 207 3.55 9.47 -7.05
C GLU A 207 2.28 8.77 -7.58
N GLN A 208 1.81 7.68 -6.95
CA GLN A 208 0.54 7.03 -7.32
C GLN A 208 -0.70 7.92 -7.10
N PHE A 209 -0.55 8.94 -6.25
CA PHE A 209 -1.53 9.98 -5.92
C PHE A 209 -1.14 11.34 -6.50
N GLU A 210 -0.23 11.38 -7.47
CA GLU A 210 0.22 12.63 -8.13
C GLU A 210 0.87 13.62 -7.14
N LEU A 211 1.52 13.06 -6.12
CA LEU A 211 2.30 13.81 -5.13
C LEU A 211 3.79 13.60 -5.40
N GLU A 212 4.56 14.68 -5.42
CA GLU A 212 6.00 14.63 -5.62
C GLU A 212 6.73 15.10 -4.34
N MET A 213 7.51 14.21 -3.74
CA MET A 213 8.34 14.57 -2.60
C MET A 213 9.64 15.22 -3.06
N GLU A 214 10.01 16.33 -2.41
CA GLU A 214 11.24 17.06 -2.68
C GLU A 214 12.26 16.93 -1.53
N ALA A 215 13.54 17.08 -1.88
CA ALA A 215 14.62 17.20 -0.90
C ALA A 215 14.75 18.63 -0.33
N GLY A 216 13.98 19.59 -0.86
CA GLY A 216 13.90 20.95 -0.35
C GLY A 216 13.19 21.03 1.00
N TYR A 217 13.39 22.15 1.71
CA TYR A 217 12.77 22.41 2.99
C TYR A 217 11.56 23.33 2.85
N VAL A 218 10.60 23.17 3.74
CA VAL A 218 9.52 24.14 3.94
C VAL A 218 9.95 25.18 4.96
N ASN A 219 9.86 26.45 4.57
CA ASN A 219 10.30 27.57 5.39
C ASN A 219 9.26 27.90 6.48
N ALA A 220 9.76 28.09 7.71
CA ALA A 220 8.96 28.54 8.83
C ALA A 220 8.51 30.02 8.67
N PRO A 221 7.44 30.47 9.36
CA PRO A 221 6.54 29.68 10.20
C PRO A 221 5.73 28.66 9.39
N LEU A 222 5.52 27.49 10.00
CA LEU A 222 4.63 26.45 9.48
C LEU A 222 3.25 26.65 10.11
N THR A 223 2.19 26.42 9.33
CA THR A 223 0.80 26.56 9.78
C THR A 223 -0.04 25.40 9.28
N ILE A 224 -1.09 25.06 10.03
CA ILE A 224 -2.12 24.11 9.57
C ILE A 224 -3.12 24.88 8.71
N GLU A 225 -3.20 24.57 7.42
CA GLU A 225 -4.05 25.31 6.47
C GLU A 225 -5.45 24.72 6.37
N HIS A 226 -5.57 23.39 6.34
CA HIS A 226 -6.87 22.75 6.09
C HIS A 226 -7.73 22.67 7.35
N ALA A 227 -8.96 23.20 7.27
CA ALA A 227 -9.87 23.35 8.41
C ALA A 227 -10.18 22.02 9.14
N ASP A 228 -10.31 20.91 8.41
CA ASP A 228 -10.55 19.59 9.01
C ASP A 228 -9.44 19.15 9.99
N PHE A 229 -8.24 19.73 9.87
CA PHE A 229 -7.07 19.44 10.69
C PHE A 229 -6.77 20.54 11.70
N GLY A 230 -7.53 21.64 11.71
CA GLY A 230 -7.36 22.74 12.66
C GLY A 230 -7.57 22.26 14.09
N VAL A 231 -6.53 22.32 14.91
CA VAL A 231 -6.54 21.94 16.32
C VAL A 231 -5.74 22.97 17.11
N GLU A 232 -6.33 23.48 18.19
CA GLU A 232 -5.66 24.43 19.06
C GLU A 232 -4.37 23.84 19.67
N GLY A 233 -3.27 24.59 19.58
CA GLY A 233 -1.96 24.18 20.10
C GLY A 233 -1.21 23.16 19.24
N ALA A 234 -1.78 22.66 18.14
CA ALA A 234 -1.13 21.68 17.27
C ALA A 234 0.06 22.26 16.47
N ASP A 235 0.25 23.58 16.43
CA ASP A 235 1.44 24.23 15.85
C ASP A 235 2.75 23.72 16.49
N GLU A 236 2.65 23.29 17.75
CA GLU A 236 3.75 22.63 18.45
C GLU A 236 4.23 21.38 17.71
N LEU A 237 3.38 20.65 16.99
CA LEU A 237 3.79 19.51 16.14
C LEU A 237 4.63 19.93 14.94
N LEU A 238 4.58 21.18 14.53
CA LEU A 238 5.23 21.67 13.33
C LEU A 238 6.70 22.04 13.58
N ARG A 239 7.23 21.83 14.79
CA ARG A 239 8.66 22.02 15.06
C ARG A 239 9.50 21.00 14.28
N GLY A 240 10.40 21.50 13.44
CA GLY A 240 11.41 20.70 12.73
C GLY A 240 11.52 21.08 11.25
N ALA A 241 12.45 20.43 10.56
CA ALA A 241 12.64 20.60 9.13
C ALA A 241 11.74 19.63 8.35
N PHE A 242 10.71 20.17 7.70
CA PHE A 242 9.82 19.43 6.80
C PHE A 242 10.37 19.44 5.39
N SER A 243 10.31 18.30 4.71
CA SER A 243 10.48 18.23 3.26
C SER A 243 9.28 18.85 2.55
N ALA A 244 9.55 19.55 1.45
CA ALA A 244 8.49 20.04 0.57
C ALA A 244 7.83 18.88 -0.20
N ILE A 245 6.53 19.03 -0.45
CA ILE A 245 5.70 18.08 -1.18
C ILE A 245 4.91 18.89 -2.21
N ASP A 246 5.19 18.62 -3.48
CA ASP A 246 4.45 19.18 -4.60
C ASP A 246 3.18 18.37 -4.85
N TYR A 247 2.11 19.07 -5.21
CA TYR A 247 0.80 18.49 -5.45
C TYR A 247 0.03 19.32 -6.47
N GLN A 248 -0.93 18.70 -7.14
CA GLN A 248 -1.83 19.36 -8.07
C GLN A 248 -3.21 19.53 -7.42
N PRO A 249 -3.71 20.77 -7.20
CA PRO A 249 -5.02 20.97 -6.57
C PRO A 249 -6.17 20.25 -7.31
N GLN A 250 -6.09 20.15 -8.64
CA GLN A 250 -7.10 19.44 -9.45
C GLN A 250 -7.14 17.92 -9.25
N SER A 251 -6.15 17.29 -8.58
CA SER A 251 -6.10 15.84 -8.40
C SER A 251 -6.84 15.34 -7.15
N GLY A 252 -7.56 16.23 -6.44
CA GLY A 252 -8.16 15.90 -5.14
C GLY A 252 -7.13 15.86 -4.01
N ALA A 253 -5.96 16.47 -4.22
CA ALA A 253 -4.95 16.71 -3.21
C ALA A 253 -5.08 18.10 -2.60
N PHE A 254 -4.76 18.23 -1.31
CA PHE A 254 -4.77 19.49 -0.60
C PHE A 254 -3.70 19.52 0.50
N PRO A 255 -3.13 20.71 0.80
CA PRO A 255 -2.10 20.83 1.82
C PRO A 255 -2.74 20.77 3.21
N ILE A 256 -2.08 20.07 4.14
CA ILE A 256 -2.43 20.11 5.57
C ILE A 256 -1.55 21.13 6.27
N VAL A 257 -0.25 21.12 5.97
CA VAL A 257 0.76 21.98 6.59
C VAL A 257 1.47 22.75 5.49
N VAL A 258 1.55 24.07 5.63
CA VAL A 258 2.26 24.96 4.70
C VAL A 258 3.23 25.88 5.42
N GLY A 259 4.32 26.20 4.73
CA GLY A 259 5.26 27.24 5.13
C GLY A 259 4.88 28.62 4.63
N ASN A 260 5.66 29.62 5.07
CA ASN A 260 5.45 31.01 4.69
C ASN A 260 5.61 31.30 3.18
N SER A 261 6.30 30.43 2.45
CA SER A 261 6.48 30.53 1.00
C SER A 261 5.36 29.85 0.20
N GLY A 262 4.37 29.26 0.88
CA GLY A 262 3.28 28.50 0.25
C GLY A 262 3.61 27.03 -0.06
N ASN A 263 4.84 26.59 0.17
CA ASN A 263 5.23 25.19 -0.03
C ASN A 263 4.59 24.31 1.04
N ALA A 264 4.08 23.14 0.64
CA ALA A 264 3.45 22.20 1.57
C ALA A 264 4.48 21.27 2.23
N GLY A 265 4.41 21.17 3.55
CA GLY A 265 5.17 20.19 4.36
C GLY A 265 4.37 18.93 4.67
N SER A 266 3.05 18.99 4.49
CA SER A 266 2.20 17.81 4.50
C SER A 266 1.04 17.99 3.55
N VAL A 267 0.70 16.93 2.82
CA VAL A 267 -0.36 16.90 1.81
C VAL A 267 -1.21 15.67 2.03
N ALA A 268 -2.54 15.83 1.96
CA ALA A 268 -3.50 14.76 1.85
C ALA A 268 -3.95 14.62 0.39
N ALA A 269 -4.22 13.41 -0.07
CA ALA A 269 -4.80 13.17 -1.39
C ALA A 269 -5.73 11.95 -1.40
N GLN A 270 -6.69 11.95 -2.33
CA GLN A 270 -7.61 10.85 -2.55
C GLN A 270 -7.63 10.44 -4.02
N LYS A 271 -7.60 9.14 -4.30
CA LYS A 271 -7.73 8.56 -5.65
C LYS A 271 -8.73 7.42 -5.64
N GLY A 272 -9.91 7.67 -6.22
CA GLY A 272 -11.06 6.79 -6.05
C GLY A 272 -11.39 6.65 -4.57
N ASN A 273 -11.38 5.41 -4.06
CA ASN A 273 -11.52 5.17 -2.63
C ASN A 273 -10.22 5.40 -1.87
N ALA A 274 -9.04 5.17 -2.45
CA ALA A 274 -7.76 5.22 -1.74
C ALA A 274 -7.46 6.61 -1.19
N ARG A 275 -6.77 6.69 -0.04
CA ARG A 275 -6.32 7.97 0.52
C ARG A 275 -4.89 7.89 1.02
N ILE A 276 -4.21 9.02 1.00
CA ILE A 276 -2.87 9.16 1.52
C ILE A 276 -2.74 10.45 2.31
N ILE A 277 -1.93 10.42 3.35
CA ILE A 277 -1.29 11.61 3.93
C ILE A 277 0.20 11.39 3.80
N VAL A 278 0.89 12.33 3.15
CA VAL A 278 2.34 12.43 3.18
C VAL A 278 2.70 13.52 4.19
N TRP A 279 3.47 13.14 5.19
CA TRP A 279 3.99 14.00 6.24
C TRP A 279 5.50 14.12 6.02
N GLY A 280 5.98 15.31 5.65
CA GLY A 280 7.38 15.58 5.26
C GLY A 280 8.40 15.49 6.40
N GLN A 281 8.06 14.82 7.51
CA GLN A 281 8.84 14.71 8.74
C GLN A 281 8.52 13.35 9.42
N ASN A 282 9.17 13.01 10.53
CA ASN A 282 8.98 11.77 11.32
C ASN A 282 8.38 11.98 12.73
N ASN A 283 7.90 13.18 13.07
CA ASN A 283 7.57 13.61 14.42
C ASN A 283 6.11 13.36 14.77
N LEU A 284 5.22 13.24 13.79
CA LEU A 284 3.78 13.12 14.00
C LEU A 284 3.40 12.04 15.02
N LEU A 285 4.11 10.89 14.96
CA LEU A 285 3.91 9.74 15.84
C LEU A 285 5.10 9.50 16.79
N SER A 286 5.81 10.56 17.18
CA SER A 286 6.88 10.49 18.18
C SER A 286 6.33 10.57 19.61
N SER A 287 7.03 10.00 20.58
CA SER A 287 6.66 10.13 22.00
C SER A 287 6.68 11.60 22.46
N GLU A 288 7.56 12.41 21.89
CA GLU A 288 7.62 13.86 22.15
C GLU A 288 6.35 14.56 21.65
N ALA A 289 5.90 14.23 20.44
CA ALA A 289 4.65 14.77 19.91
C ALA A 289 3.45 14.40 20.79
N ALA A 290 3.38 13.17 21.31
CA ALA A 290 2.26 12.74 22.15
C ALA A 290 2.08 13.57 23.43
N GLY A 291 3.14 14.22 23.92
CA GLY A 291 3.09 15.12 25.08
C GLY A 291 2.71 16.57 24.74
N ARG A 292 2.61 16.94 23.46
CA ARG A 292 2.33 18.31 23.03
C ARG A 292 0.81 18.60 23.03
N PRO A 293 0.38 19.83 23.38
CA PRO A 293 -1.02 20.24 23.26
C PRO A 293 -1.56 20.01 21.85
N GLY A 294 -2.82 19.58 21.73
CA GLY A 294 -3.48 19.35 20.44
C GLY A 294 -2.96 18.12 19.65
N ALA A 295 -1.81 17.55 19.99
CA ALA A 295 -1.18 16.53 19.14
C ALA A 295 -2.00 15.25 19.01
N VAL A 296 -2.56 14.77 20.11
CA VAL A 296 -3.44 13.59 20.13
C VAL A 296 -4.68 13.81 19.27
N GLU A 297 -5.30 14.99 19.38
CA GLU A 297 -6.48 15.32 18.60
C GLU A 297 -6.14 15.44 17.12
N PHE A 298 -5.03 16.10 16.79
CA PHE A 298 -4.55 16.23 15.41
C PHE A 298 -4.27 14.86 14.77
N VAL A 299 -3.54 13.98 15.45
CA VAL A 299 -3.32 12.61 14.97
C VAL A 299 -4.63 11.84 14.85
N GLY A 300 -5.55 12.04 15.80
CA GLY A 300 -6.91 11.49 15.75
C GLY A 300 -7.65 11.93 14.49
N LYS A 301 -7.62 13.22 14.15
CA LYS A 301 -8.22 13.78 12.92
C LYS A 301 -7.57 13.21 11.66
N ALA A 302 -6.25 13.12 11.60
CA ALA A 302 -5.54 12.56 10.46
C ALA A 302 -5.88 11.08 10.23
N VAL A 303 -5.87 10.27 11.29
CA VAL A 303 -6.25 8.86 11.21
C VAL A 303 -7.73 8.69 10.86
N ASN A 304 -8.61 9.54 11.42
CA ASN A 304 -10.04 9.51 11.10
C ASN A 304 -10.31 9.90 9.65
N TRP A 305 -9.59 10.88 9.11
CA TRP A 305 -9.70 11.25 7.70
C TRP A 305 -9.24 10.10 6.79
N LEU A 306 -8.12 9.44 7.12
CA LEU A 306 -7.64 8.28 6.38
C LEU A 306 -8.64 7.10 6.44
N LEU A 307 -9.18 6.81 7.63
CA LEU A 307 -10.09 5.69 7.87
C LEU A 307 -11.57 6.05 7.69
N ALA A 308 -11.91 7.23 7.17
CA ALA A 308 -13.31 7.55 6.92
C ALA A 308 -13.87 6.60 5.85
N PRO A 309 -15.17 6.23 5.97
CA PRO A 309 -15.80 5.31 5.05
C PRO A 309 -15.64 5.77 3.59
N PRO A 310 -15.65 4.82 2.63
CA PRO A 310 -15.71 5.15 1.21
C PRO A 310 -16.86 6.13 0.95
N VAL A 311 -16.59 7.23 0.25
CA VAL A 311 -17.65 8.10 -0.25
C VAL A 311 -18.35 7.29 -1.34
N GLY A 312 -19.65 7.05 -1.19
CA GLY A 312 -20.41 6.19 -2.11
C GLY A 312 -20.34 6.69 -3.55
N GLY A 313 -19.38 6.19 -4.31
CA GLY A 313 -19.38 6.22 -5.77
C GLY A 313 -20.23 5.06 -6.22
N GLY A 314 -21.41 5.38 -6.75
CA GLY A 314 -22.19 4.42 -7.51
C GLY A 314 -21.29 3.73 -8.52
N VAL A 315 -21.50 2.43 -8.68
CA VAL A 315 -21.06 1.71 -9.87
C VAL A 315 -21.49 2.56 -11.06
N ASP A 316 -20.54 3.00 -11.89
CA ASP A 316 -20.82 3.61 -13.19
C ASP A 316 -21.60 2.59 -14.03
N GLY A 317 -22.92 2.58 -13.83
CA GLY A 317 -23.90 1.88 -14.62
C GLY A 317 -24.61 2.93 -15.45
N THR A 318 -24.24 2.97 -16.73
CA THR A 318 -25.01 3.54 -17.84
C THR A 318 -25.54 4.97 -17.65
N ALA A 319 -24.81 5.92 -18.24
CA ALA A 319 -25.36 7.19 -18.67
C ALA A 319 -26.39 6.96 -19.79
N GLU A 320 -27.63 6.59 -19.45
CA GLU A 320 -28.82 6.85 -20.27
C GLU A 320 -29.99 7.21 -19.34
N ASP A 321 -30.80 8.16 -19.80
CA ASP A 321 -32.01 8.71 -19.19
C ASP A 321 -31.86 9.66 -17.98
N ARG A 322 -31.56 10.93 -18.30
CA ARG A 322 -32.31 12.03 -17.69
C ARG A 322 -33.09 12.76 -18.79
N PRO A 323 -34.42 12.88 -18.68
CA PRO A 323 -35.19 13.64 -19.64
C PRO A 323 -34.95 15.14 -19.43
N PHE A 324 -34.82 15.83 -20.55
CA PHE A 324 -34.92 17.28 -20.65
C PHE A 324 -36.22 17.81 -20.04
N GLY A 325 -36.13 18.95 -19.37
CA GLY A 325 -37.25 19.75 -18.86
C GLY A 325 -36.68 20.91 -18.03
N GLU A 326 -36.24 21.96 -18.71
CA GLU A 326 -36.95 23.25 -18.83
C GLU A 326 -36.64 24.19 -17.66
N ASP A 327 -35.77 25.16 -17.98
CA ASP A 327 -35.99 26.60 -17.80
C ASP A 327 -36.49 27.08 -16.43
N ASN A 328 -35.61 27.77 -15.70
CA ASN A 328 -36.07 28.98 -15.01
C ASN A 328 -34.98 30.03 -14.91
N GLU A 329 -35.29 31.16 -15.52
CA GLU A 329 -34.53 32.40 -15.56
C GLU A 329 -34.48 33.07 -14.17
N GLY A 330 -33.42 33.85 -13.96
CA GLY A 330 -33.49 35.05 -13.12
C GLY A 330 -33.03 34.88 -11.68
N GLN A 331 -31.80 35.33 -11.40
CA GLN A 331 -31.61 36.59 -10.65
C GLN A 331 -30.12 36.87 -10.47
N THR A 332 -29.66 37.90 -11.18
CA THR A 332 -28.42 38.61 -10.93
C THR A 332 -28.56 39.45 -9.67
N HIS A 333 -27.68 39.25 -8.69
CA HIS A 333 -27.41 40.25 -7.66
C HIS A 333 -25.94 40.65 -7.70
N ASP A 334 -25.73 41.86 -8.18
CA ASP A 334 -24.52 42.65 -8.09
C ASP A 334 -24.05 42.80 -6.64
N ALA A 335 -22.74 42.66 -6.42
CA ALA A 335 -22.05 43.19 -5.25
C ALA A 335 -20.93 44.14 -5.71
N PRO A 336 -20.82 45.36 -5.15
CA PRO A 336 -19.94 46.38 -5.70
C PRO A 336 -18.50 46.28 -5.20
N LEU A 337 -17.60 46.55 -6.13
CA LEU A 337 -16.18 46.87 -5.94
C LEU A 337 -16.00 48.01 -4.93
N LYS A 338 -15.24 47.76 -3.85
CA LYS A 338 -14.65 48.83 -3.02
C LYS A 338 -13.26 49.19 -3.54
N ALA A 339 -13.14 50.48 -3.86
CA ALA A 339 -11.95 51.13 -4.36
C ALA A 339 -10.82 51.19 -3.32
N ARG A 340 -9.59 51.07 -3.84
CA ARG A 340 -8.34 51.55 -3.24
C ARG A 340 -8.34 53.08 -3.19
N SER A 341 -7.89 53.66 -2.09
CA SER A 341 -7.10 54.90 -2.10
C SER A 341 -6.42 55.15 -0.74
N MET A 342 -5.14 55.54 -0.84
CA MET A 342 -4.14 55.93 0.17
C MET A 342 -3.61 54.84 1.08
#